data_AF-A0A7J9DXU5-F1
#
_entry.id   AF-A0A7J9DXU5-F1
#
_cell.length_a   1.000
_cell.length_b   1.000
_cell.length_c   1.000
_cell.angle_alpha   90.00
_cell.angle_beta   90.00
_cell.angle_gamma   90.00
#
_symmetry.space_group_name_H-M   'P 1'
#
loop_
_entity.id
_entity.type
_entity.pdbx_description
1 polymer ?
#
loop_
_entity_poly.entity_id
_entity_poly.type
_entity_poly.pdbx_seq_one_letter_code
_entity_poly.pdbx_strand_id
1 'polypeptide(L)'
;MNLKEIVLRGNLFGTRNAFICAKDPGYVTAQDIILPPSVETVDNTQHVANQTEPIDLCIGLQIERNRGYNIKMPKNFHEGSYPIDVVFMPIRNANHIHCYGNDNEKQEILFLEIWTNGSLTPKEALH
;
A
#
# COMPACT_ATOMS: atom_id res chain seq x y z
N MET A 1 -6.30 9.91 6.52
CA MET A 1 -5.29 9.35 7.43
C MET A 1 -4.11 8.92 6.58
N ASN A 2 -2.92 9.47 6.82
CA ASN A 2 -1.76 9.29 5.92
C ASN A 2 -1.21 7.85 5.93
N LEU A 3 -1.25 7.17 7.07
CA LEU A 3 -0.77 5.79 7.22
C LEU A 3 -1.42 4.79 6.25
N LYS A 4 -2.69 4.97 5.91
CA LYS A 4 -3.41 4.07 4.98
C LYS A 4 -2.93 4.21 3.53
N GLU A 5 -2.27 5.33 3.22
CA GLU A 5 -1.80 5.67 1.88
C GLU A 5 -0.35 5.24 1.65
N ILE A 6 0.36 4.80 2.70
CA ILE A 6 1.71 4.25 2.57
C ILE A 6 1.65 2.96 1.77
N VAL A 7 2.33 2.95 0.62
CA VAL A 7 2.41 1.77 -0.23
C VAL A 7 3.62 0.93 0.19
N LEU A 8 3.36 -0.32 0.54
CA LEU A 8 4.37 -1.32 0.86
C LEU A 8 4.50 -2.32 -0.28
N ARG A 9 5.72 -2.80 -0.51
CA ARG A 9 6.00 -3.93 -1.40
C ARG A 9 6.89 -4.94 -0.70
N GLY A 10 6.77 -6.21 -1.06
CA GLY A 10 7.54 -7.29 -0.44
C GLY A 10 6.81 -8.62 -0.37
N ASN A 11 7.54 -9.65 0.05
CA ASN A 11 6.98 -10.98 0.27
C ASN A 11 6.86 -11.26 1.77
N LEU A 12 5.64 -11.10 2.29
CA LEU A 12 5.33 -11.31 3.70
C LEU A 12 4.53 -12.59 3.88
N PHE A 13 4.96 -13.41 4.83
CA PHE A 13 4.21 -14.58 5.29
C PHE A 13 3.59 -14.30 6.65
N GLY A 14 2.26 -14.37 6.70
CA GLY A 14 1.45 -14.04 7.87
C GLY A 14 1.47 -12.55 8.21
N THR A 15 0.93 -12.23 9.39
CA THR A 15 0.97 -10.88 9.96
C THR A 15 2.31 -10.65 10.63
N ARG A 16 2.97 -9.53 10.35
CA ARG A 16 4.21 -9.11 11.01
C ARG A 16 4.04 -7.75 11.66
N ASN A 17 4.78 -7.53 12.73
CA ASN A 17 4.80 -6.25 13.42
C ASN A 17 5.79 -5.30 12.73
N ALA A 18 5.44 -4.02 12.73
CA ALA A 18 6.30 -2.90 12.39
C ALA A 18 6.07 -1.78 13.41
N PHE A 19 6.97 -0.80 13.45
CA PHE A 19 6.93 0.26 14.45
C PHE A 19 7.27 1.61 13.83
N ILE A 20 6.70 2.67 14.38
CA ILE A 20 7.13 4.04 14.13
C ILE A 20 7.60 4.59 15.47
N CYS A 21 8.85 5.03 15.53
CA CYS A 21 9.45 5.56 16.75
C CYS A 21 10.05 6.94 16.45
N ALA A 22 9.59 7.97 17.16
CA ALA A 22 10.11 9.34 17.05
C ALA A 22 10.18 9.97 18.45
N LYS A 23 11.16 10.85 18.67
CA LYS A 23 11.46 11.43 20.00
C LYS A 23 11.54 12.94 19.99
N ASP A 24 12.21 13.48 18.97
CA ASP A 24 12.43 14.90 18.82
C ASP A 24 11.39 15.53 17.89
N PRO A 25 11.10 16.84 18.05
CA PRO A 25 10.25 17.56 17.11
C PRO A 25 10.75 17.44 15.68
N GLY A 26 9.85 17.14 14.74
CA GLY A 26 10.19 16.94 13.34
C GLY A 26 9.12 16.24 12.52
N TYR A 27 9.43 16.05 11.24
CA TYR A 27 8.58 15.31 10.32
C TYR A 27 8.85 13.81 10.43
N VAL A 28 7.80 13.05 10.67
CA VAL A 28 7.81 11.59 10.57
C VAL A 28 7.34 11.22 9.17
N THR A 29 8.14 10.43 8.48
CA THR A 29 7.95 9.98 7.10
C THR A 29 7.85 8.46 7.03
N ALA A 30 7.54 7.93 5.85
CA ALA A 30 7.50 6.50 5.60
C ALA A 30 8.86 5.81 5.81
N GLN A 31 9.98 6.55 5.69
CA GLN A 31 11.32 6.05 5.98
C GLN A 31 11.52 5.71 7.46
N ASP A 32 10.81 6.38 8.37
CA ASP A 32 10.94 6.20 9.82
C ASP A 32 10.18 4.96 10.33
N ILE A 33 9.50 4.25 9.43
CA ILE A 33 8.83 2.99 9.74
C ILE A 33 9.87 1.88 9.80
N ILE A 34 10.00 1.27 10.99
CA ILE A 34 10.81 0.08 11.22
C ILE A 34 10.04 -1.13 10.67
N LEU A 35 10.34 -1.49 9.43
CA LEU A 35 9.70 -2.58 8.69
C LEU A 35 10.38 -3.94 8.95
N PRO A 36 9.65 -5.05 8.79
CA PRO A 36 10.25 -6.38 8.79
C PRO A 36 11.17 -6.55 7.55
N PRO A 37 12.19 -7.44 7.60
CA PRO A 37 13.24 -7.52 6.58
C PRO A 37 12.79 -7.80 5.13
N SER A 38 11.59 -8.31 4.92
CA SER A 38 11.06 -8.68 3.60
C SER A 38 10.05 -7.68 3.02
N VAL A 39 9.93 -6.50 3.64
CA VAL A 39 9.00 -5.44 3.27
C VAL A 39 9.73 -4.12 3.19
N GLU A 40 9.42 -3.33 2.17
CA GLU A 40 9.95 -1.99 1.96
C GLU A 40 8.82 -1.03 1.55
N THR A 41 9.03 0.26 1.80
CA THR A 41 8.15 1.32 1.33
C THR A 41 8.46 1.64 -0.14
N VAL A 42 7.42 1.93 -0.93
CA VAL A 42 7.59 2.35 -2.33
C VAL A 42 8.03 3.80 -2.42
N ASP A 43 7.47 4.67 -1.59
CA ASP A 43 7.89 6.07 -1.41
C ASP A 43 8.30 6.27 0.05
N ASN A 44 9.59 6.50 0.27
CA ASN A 44 10.15 6.71 1.61
C ASN A 44 9.94 8.14 2.12
N THR A 45 9.61 9.09 1.25
CA THR A 45 9.43 10.51 1.59
C THR A 45 8.01 10.84 2.03
N GLN A 46 7.07 9.91 1.83
CA GLN A 46 5.65 10.14 2.12
C GLN A 46 5.44 10.51 3.59
N HIS A 47 4.78 11.65 3.81
CA HIS A 47 4.54 12.20 5.14
C HIS A 47 3.57 11.33 5.95
N VAL A 48 3.91 11.05 7.22
CA VAL A 48 3.06 10.31 8.16
C VAL A 48 2.44 11.27 9.16
N ALA A 49 3.27 11.99 9.93
CA ALA A 49 2.85 12.88 10.99
C ALA A 49 3.90 13.97 11.25
N ASN A 50 3.48 15.05 11.91
CA ASN A 50 4.40 16.08 12.41
C ASN A 50 4.43 16.01 13.94
N GLN A 51 5.62 15.86 14.50
CA GLN A 51 5.85 15.86 15.93
C GLN A 51 6.26 17.28 16.35
N THR A 52 5.44 17.92 17.17
CA THR A 52 5.66 19.32 17.59
C THR A 52 6.44 19.45 18.89
N GLU A 53 6.42 18.41 19.72
CA GLU A 53 6.99 18.42 21.06
C GLU A 53 7.94 17.23 21.26
N PRO A 54 8.95 17.35 22.14
CA PRO A 54 9.91 16.28 22.43
C PRO A 54 9.27 15.20 23.32
N ILE A 55 8.44 14.35 22.70
CA ILE A 55 7.71 13.25 23.34
C ILE A 55 8.15 11.94 22.68
N ASP A 56 8.33 10.88 23.47
CA ASP A 56 8.55 9.55 22.92
C ASP A 56 7.25 9.03 22.25
N LEU A 57 7.14 9.21 20.93
CA LEU A 57 6.07 8.66 20.11
C LEU A 57 6.47 7.25 19.65
N CYS A 58 5.70 6.24 20.05
CA CYS A 58 5.86 4.87 19.56
C CYS A 58 4.50 4.31 19.13
N ILE A 59 4.39 3.96 17.84
CA ILE A 59 3.17 3.39 17.25
C ILE A 59 3.48 1.98 16.76
N GLY A 60 2.77 0.99 17.31
CA GLY A 60 2.80 -0.39 16.81
C GLY A 60 1.89 -0.56 15.60
N LEU A 61 2.40 -1.23 14.56
CA LEU A 61 1.68 -1.53 13.32
C LEU A 61 1.67 -3.04 13.07
N GLN A 62 0.57 -3.51 12.49
CA GLN A 62 0.48 -4.87 11.96
C GLN A 62 0.38 -4.82 10.44
N ILE A 63 1.36 -5.41 9.77
CA ILE A 63 1.45 -5.51 8.32
C ILE A 63 1.05 -6.92 7.91
N GLU A 64 0.21 -7.02 6.89
CA GLU A 64 -0.28 -8.28 6.34
C GLU A 64 -0.25 -8.19 4.81
N ARG A 65 0.01 -9.30 4.15
CA ARG A 65 -0.19 -9.43 2.71
C ARG A 65 -1.54 -10.09 2.44
N ASN A 66 -2.44 -9.37 1.77
CA ASN A 66 -3.77 -9.87 1.44
C ASN A 66 -4.18 -9.46 0.01
N ARG A 67 -5.43 -9.72 -0.40
CA ARG A 67 -5.98 -9.41 -1.73
C ARG A 67 -7.27 -8.60 -1.61
N GLY A 68 -7.54 -7.77 -2.61
CA GLY A 68 -8.79 -7.01 -2.71
C GLY A 68 -8.91 -5.88 -1.69
N TYR A 69 -10.15 -5.48 -1.42
CA TYR A 69 -10.47 -4.49 -0.40
C TYR A 69 -11.01 -5.21 0.84
N ASN A 70 -10.39 -4.96 2.00
CA ASN A 70 -10.83 -5.58 3.25
C ASN A 70 -11.27 -4.49 4.22
N ILE A 71 -12.58 -4.38 4.42
CA ILE A 71 -13.13 -3.58 5.51
C ILE A 71 -12.97 -4.43 6.77
N LYS A 72 -11.99 -4.09 7.62
CA LYS A 72 -11.85 -4.78 8.90
C LYS A 72 -13.04 -4.41 9.78
N MET A 73 -14.00 -5.32 9.91
CA MET A 73 -15.02 -5.21 10.96
C MET A 73 -14.32 -5.23 12.33
N PRO A 74 -14.81 -4.49 13.34
CA PRO A 74 -14.29 -4.55 14.69
C PRO A 74 -14.60 -5.92 15.30
N LYS A 75 -13.74 -6.90 15.04
CA LYS A 75 -13.77 -8.21 15.69
C LYS A 75 -12.41 -8.47 16.31
N ASN A 76 -12.41 -8.49 17.64
CA ASN A 76 -11.32 -8.95 18.51
C ASN A 76 -10.00 -8.17 18.36
N PHE A 77 -10.08 -6.84 18.31
CA PHE A 77 -8.93 -5.99 18.54
C PHE A 77 -8.56 -6.03 20.02
N HIS A 78 -7.27 -6.17 20.33
CA HIS A 78 -6.79 -6.00 21.70
C HIS A 78 -7.12 -4.58 22.17
N GLU A 79 -7.45 -4.41 23.44
CA GLU A 79 -7.72 -3.11 24.05
C GLU A 79 -6.58 -2.12 23.72
N GLY A 80 -6.91 -1.01 23.07
CA GLY A 80 -5.93 -0.01 22.59
C GLY A 80 -5.49 -0.12 21.13
N SER A 81 -6.01 -1.08 20.36
CA SER A 81 -5.76 -1.16 18.90
C SER A 81 -6.90 -0.55 18.07
N TYR A 82 -6.53 0.19 17.03
CA TYR A 82 -7.46 0.91 16.16
C TYR A 82 -7.42 0.32 14.75
N PRO A 83 -8.55 -0.17 14.20
CA PRO A 83 -8.59 -0.64 12.82
C PRO A 83 -8.37 0.52 11.83
N ILE A 84 -7.66 0.21 10.75
CA ILE A 84 -7.49 1.10 9.61
C ILE A 84 -8.08 0.38 8.39
N ASP A 85 -8.90 1.08 7.62
CA ASP A 85 -9.37 0.59 6.32
C ASP A 85 -8.21 0.57 5.34
N VAL A 86 -7.84 -0.62 4.88
CA VAL A 86 -6.66 -0.85 4.06
C VAL A 86 -7.02 -1.41 2.69
N VAL A 87 -6.37 -0.86 1.65
CA VAL A 87 -6.52 -1.29 0.26
C VAL A 87 -5.34 -2.16 -0.12
N PHE A 88 -5.56 -3.44 -0.38
CA PHE A 88 -4.50 -4.36 -0.83
C PHE A 88 -4.34 -4.40 -2.36
N MET A 89 -5.15 -3.63 -3.09
CA MET A 89 -5.15 -3.59 -4.55
C MET A 89 -4.03 -2.65 -5.05
N PRO A 90 -3.04 -3.17 -5.79
CA PRO A 90 -1.97 -2.35 -6.35
C PRO A 90 -2.40 -1.57 -7.60
N ILE A 91 -3.46 -2.03 -8.28
CA ILE A 91 -4.02 -1.37 -9.46
C ILE A 91 -4.88 -0.19 -9.02
N ARG A 92 -4.51 1.01 -9.45
CA ARG A 92 -5.28 2.25 -9.22
C ARG A 92 -6.33 2.47 -10.29
N ASN A 93 -6.01 2.13 -11.54
CA ASN A 93 -6.94 2.25 -12.66
C ASN A 93 -6.54 1.27 -13.77
N ALA A 94 -7.53 0.81 -14.54
CA ALA A 94 -7.34 -0.01 -15.74
C ALA A 94 -8.36 0.42 -16.80
N ASN A 95 -7.87 0.87 -17.94
CA ASN A 95 -8.68 1.21 -19.11
C ASN A 95 -8.36 0.25 -20.26
N HIS A 96 -9.31 0.11 -21.19
CA HIS A 96 -9.13 -0.67 -22.40
C HIS A 96 -9.77 0.00 -23.61
N ILE A 97 -9.14 -0.18 -24.77
CA ILE A 97 -9.66 0.26 -26.07
C ILE A 97 -9.63 -0.94 -27.00
N HIS A 98 -10.77 -1.24 -27.61
CA HIS A 98 -10.92 -2.34 -28.55
C HIS A 98 -11.03 -1.80 -29.97
N CYS A 99 -10.26 -2.38 -30.89
CA CYS A 99 -10.24 -2.01 -32.30
C CYS A 99 -10.44 -3.25 -33.18
N TYR A 100 -11.30 -3.12 -34.18
CA TYR A 100 -11.51 -4.13 -35.21
C TYR A 100 -10.65 -3.81 -36.44
N GLY A 101 -10.03 -4.85 -37.02
CA GLY A 101 -9.50 -4.76 -38.38
C GLY A 101 -10.61 -4.47 -39.39
N ASN A 102 -10.26 -3.89 -40.54
CA ASN A 102 -11.21 -3.54 -41.59
C ASN A 102 -12.02 -4.76 -42.06
N ASP A 103 -13.17 -4.54 -42.71
CA ASP A 103 -14.31 -5.46 -43.00
C ASP A 103 -14.06 -6.93 -43.41
N ASN A 104 -12.83 -7.37 -43.67
CA ASN A 104 -12.46 -8.75 -44.04
C ASN A 104 -11.51 -9.47 -43.05
N GLU A 105 -11.03 -8.82 -42.00
CA GLU A 105 -10.08 -9.44 -41.06
C GLU A 105 -10.75 -9.77 -39.72
N LYS A 106 -10.75 -11.05 -39.34
CA LYS A 106 -11.17 -11.56 -38.01
C LYS A 106 -10.19 -11.16 -36.88
N GLN A 107 -9.39 -10.11 -37.10
CA GLN A 107 -8.35 -9.70 -36.19
C GLN A 107 -8.86 -8.56 -35.32
N GLU A 108 -8.75 -8.78 -34.01
CA GLU A 108 -9.07 -7.80 -32.98
C GLU A 108 -7.78 -7.34 -32.30
N ILE A 109 -7.67 -6.04 -32.04
CA ILE A 109 -6.57 -5.45 -31.29
C ILE A 109 -7.15 -4.85 -30.00
N LEU A 110 -6.59 -5.25 -28.87
CA LEU A 110 -6.92 -4.72 -27.56
C LEU A 110 -5.75 -3.92 -27.01
N PHE A 111 -5.98 -2.64 -26.74
CA PHE A 111 -5.05 -1.78 -26.00
C PHE A 111 -5.46 -1.76 -24.54
N LEU A 112 -4.51 -1.99 -23.64
CA LEU A 112 -4.70 -1.93 -22.19
C LEU A 112 -3.83 -0.83 -21.61
N GLU A 113 -4.42 0.01 -20.76
CA GLU A 113 -3.73 1.05 -20.01
C GLU A 113 -3.93 0.77 -18.51
N ILE A 114 -2.83 0.52 -17.79
CA ILE A 114 -2.86 0.08 -16.39
C ILE A 114 -2.01 1.04 -15.58
N TRP A 115 -2.59 1.62 -14.54
CA TRP A 115 -1.88 2.43 -13.55
C TRP A 115 -1.78 1.68 -12.24
N THR A 116 -0.56 1.54 -11.74
CA THR A 116 -0.30 0.91 -10.45
C THR A 116 0.13 1.95 -9.42
N ASN A 117 0.10 1.57 -8.15
CA ASN A 117 0.63 2.38 -7.05
C ASN A 117 2.16 2.21 -6.87
N GLY A 118 2.84 1.56 -7.81
CA GLY A 118 4.30 1.33 -7.79
C GLY A 118 4.75 0.09 -7.01
N SER A 119 3.88 -0.60 -6.26
CA SER A 119 4.28 -1.85 -5.59
C SER A 119 4.47 -3.03 -6.57
N LEU A 120 3.84 -2.93 -7.74
CA LEU A 120 4.02 -3.80 -8.90
C LEU A 120 4.08 -2.93 -10.16
N THR A 121 4.80 -3.39 -11.16
CA THR A 121 4.74 -2.82 -12.51
C THR A 121 3.44 -3.21 -13.22
N PRO A 122 2.97 -2.42 -14.20
CA PRO A 122 1.81 -2.80 -15.02
C PRO A 122 1.93 -4.18 -15.67
N LYS A 123 3.14 -4.56 -16.09
CA LYS A 123 3.43 -5.88 -16.68
C LYS A 123 3.27 -7.01 -15.67
N GLU A 124 3.82 -6.86 -14.47
CA GLU A 124 3.68 -7.85 -13.39
C GLU A 124 2.23 -8.01 -12.95
N ALA A 125 1.43 -6.94 -12.99
CA ALA A 125 0.04 -7.00 -12.57
C ALA A 125 -0.89 -7.66 -13.61
N LEU A 126 -0.46 -7.77 -14.87
CA LEU A 126 -1.19 -8.46 -15.93
C LEU A 126 -0.90 -9.97 -15.97
N HIS A 127 0.25 -10.39 -15.46
CA HIS A 127 0.69 -11.79 -15.39
C HIS A 127 0.11 -12.52 -14.18
#